data_AF-C5C0B3-F1
#
_entry.id   AF-C5C0B3-F1
#
_cell.length_a   1.000
_cell.length_b   1.000
_cell.length_c   1.000
_cell.angle_alpha   90.00
_cell.angle_beta   90.00
_cell.angle_gamma   90.00
#
_symmetry.space_group_name_H-M   'P 1'
#
loop_
_entity.id
_entity.type
_entity.pdbx_description
1 polymer ?
#
loop_
_entity_poly.entity_id
_entity_poly.type
_entity_poly.pdbx_seq_one_letter_code
_entity_poly.pdbx_strand_id
1 'polypeptide(L)'
;MTQQTKIDRVLEEFLDAQSRGRSPATGERYARVIAQLREFLDVVEVDAMLGTDPGTMLRAEREFGASGAFARVFDPAELAVCLRAFLAPEWRLEPRALWVTQVSLVGRFVTWLRRHGWIDMRVWACAVWDVEAEVVRQRELIRAVAAQGGRSATGAPGP
;
A
#
# COMPACT_ATOMS: atom_id res chain seq x y z
N MET A 1 -1.81 -26.86 -0.81
CA MET A 1 -1.96 -26.14 -2.09
C MET A 1 -2.60 -24.81 -1.75
N THR A 2 -1.85 -23.71 -1.79
CA THR A 2 -2.42 -22.38 -1.49
C THR A 2 -3.26 -21.97 -2.70
N GLN A 3 -4.57 -21.79 -2.51
CA GLN A 3 -5.44 -21.30 -3.57
C GLN A 3 -5.07 -19.85 -3.87
N GLN A 4 -4.75 -19.53 -5.13
CA GLN A 4 -4.45 -18.16 -5.54
C GLN A 4 -5.72 -17.32 -5.48
N THR A 5 -5.72 -16.28 -4.66
CA THR A 5 -6.86 -15.38 -4.53
C THR A 5 -6.85 -14.32 -5.63
N LYS A 6 -7.97 -13.61 -5.82
CA LYS A 6 -8.04 -12.48 -6.75
C LYS A 6 -7.06 -11.37 -6.36
N ILE A 7 -6.92 -11.09 -5.06
CA ILE A 7 -5.97 -10.10 -4.56
C ILE A 7 -4.54 -10.54 -4.85
N ASP A 8 -4.20 -11.81 -4.63
CA ASP A 8 -2.86 -12.33 -4.95
C ASP A 8 -2.52 -12.13 -6.43
N ARG A 9 -3.43 -12.56 -7.29
CA ARG A 9 -3.29 -12.42 -8.74
C ARG A 9 -3.11 -10.96 -9.15
N VAL A 10 -3.91 -10.06 -8.60
CA VAL A 10 -3.84 -8.62 -8.92
C VAL A 10 -2.52 -7.99 -8.47
N LEU A 11 -2.02 -8.36 -7.29
CA LEU A 11 -0.74 -7.87 -6.78
C LEU A 11 0.44 -8.40 -7.62
N GLU A 12 0.39 -9.67 -8.04
CA GLU A 12 1.38 -10.27 -8.92
C GLU A 12 1.38 -9.62 -10.31
N GLU A 13 0.22 -9.51 -10.96
CA GLU A 13 0.08 -8.87 -12.27
C GLU A 13 0.57 -7.41 -12.24
N PHE A 14 0.24 -6.68 -11.17
CA PHE A 14 0.72 -5.32 -10.98
C PHE A 14 2.25 -5.26 -10.79
N LEU A 15 2.82 -6.11 -9.93
CA LEU A 15 4.26 -6.13 -9.66
C LEU A 15 5.05 -6.45 -10.93
N ASP A 16 4.59 -7.44 -11.70
CA ASP A 16 5.15 -7.78 -13.01
C ASP A 16 5.10 -6.58 -13.96
N ALA A 17 3.93 -5.94 -14.08
CA ALA A 17 3.77 -4.77 -14.94
C ALA A 17 4.70 -3.61 -14.54
N GLN A 18 4.92 -3.37 -13.24
CA GLN A 18 5.80 -2.30 -12.77
C GLN A 18 7.29 -2.63 -12.92
N SER A 19 7.65 -3.91 -12.86
CA SER A 19 9.04 -4.37 -12.86
C SER A 19 9.61 -4.58 -14.27
N ARG A 20 8.74 -4.75 -15.29
CA ARG A 20 9.16 -4.84 -16.70
C ARG A 20 10.05 -3.65 -17.11
N GLY A 21 11.24 -3.96 -17.61
CA GLY A 21 12.22 -2.96 -18.07
C GLY A 21 12.89 -2.15 -16.96
N ARG A 22 12.74 -2.54 -15.68
CA ARG A 22 13.43 -1.92 -14.55
C ARG A 22 14.70 -2.67 -14.18
N SER A 23 15.59 -1.98 -13.46
CA SER A 23 16.76 -2.63 -12.88
C SER A 23 16.36 -3.64 -11.79
N PRO A 24 17.15 -4.71 -11.56
CA PRO A 24 16.88 -5.69 -10.51
C PRO A 24 16.67 -5.05 -9.13
N ALA A 25 17.53 -4.11 -8.75
CA ALA A 25 17.43 -3.37 -7.49
C ALA A 25 16.10 -2.57 -7.35
N THR A 26 15.50 -2.12 -8.45
CA THR A 26 14.19 -1.47 -8.40
C THR A 26 13.07 -2.48 -8.23
N GLY A 27 13.15 -3.62 -8.92
CA GLY A 27 12.23 -4.74 -8.76
C GLY A 27 12.22 -5.25 -7.31
N GLU A 28 13.40 -5.42 -6.70
CA GLU A 28 13.53 -5.81 -5.29
C GLU A 28 12.84 -4.81 -4.34
N ARG A 29 12.98 -3.51 -4.57
CA ARG A 29 12.27 -2.50 -3.77
C ARG A 29 10.76 -2.61 -3.93
N TYR A 30 10.26 -2.88 -5.14
CA TYR A 30 8.82 -3.07 -5.36
C TYR A 30 8.32 -4.34 -4.65
N ALA A 31 9.06 -5.45 -4.77
CA ALA A 31 8.74 -6.70 -4.09
C ALA A 31 8.68 -6.52 -2.57
N ARG A 32 9.62 -5.76 -1.97
CA ARG A 32 9.58 -5.42 -0.54
C ARG A 32 8.34 -4.63 -0.13
N VAL A 33 7.92 -3.65 -0.93
CA VAL A 33 6.67 -2.91 -0.66
C VAL A 33 5.46 -3.83 -0.71
N ILE A 34 5.38 -4.73 -1.70
CA ILE A 34 4.27 -5.68 -1.83
C ILE A 34 4.26 -6.70 -0.68
N ALA A 35 5.44 -7.17 -0.24
CA ALA A 35 5.55 -8.03 0.93
C ALA A 35 5.04 -7.32 2.20
N GLN A 36 5.45 -6.07 2.43
CA GLN A 36 4.96 -5.28 3.56
C GLN A 36 3.44 -5.04 3.49
N LEU A 37 2.89 -4.82 2.30
CA LEU A 37 1.45 -4.68 2.11
C LEU A 37 0.73 -5.97 2.52
N ARG A 38 1.26 -7.15 2.19
CA ARG A 38 0.67 -8.43 2.60
C ARG A 38 0.69 -8.60 4.12
N GLU A 39 1.82 -8.28 4.76
CA GLU A 39 1.93 -8.29 6.23
C GLU A 39 0.93 -7.33 6.89
N PHE A 40 0.76 -6.14 6.31
CA PHE A 40 -0.25 -5.18 6.77
C PHE A 40 -1.66 -5.77 6.70
N LEU A 41 -2.04 -6.40 5.58
CA LEU A 41 -3.37 -6.98 5.40
C LEU A 41 -3.64 -8.13 6.36
N ASP A 42 -2.60 -8.86 6.76
CA ASP A 42 -2.73 -9.95 7.73
C ASP A 42 -3.13 -9.44 9.13
N VAL A 43 -2.84 -8.18 9.48
CA VAL A 43 -3.08 -7.63 10.82
C VAL A 43 -4.02 -6.42 10.88
N VAL A 44 -4.39 -5.83 9.75
CA VAL A 44 -5.24 -4.63 9.71
C VAL A 44 -6.64 -4.91 10.28
N GLU A 45 -7.13 -4.02 11.15
CA GLU A 45 -8.54 -4.03 11.54
C GLU A 45 -9.35 -3.18 10.57
N VAL A 46 -10.43 -3.74 10.03
CA VAL A 46 -11.19 -3.11 8.94
C VAL A 46 -12.51 -2.49 9.39
N ASP A 47 -12.91 -2.66 10.65
CA ASP A 47 -14.21 -2.22 11.18
C ASP A 47 -14.45 -0.72 10.93
N ALA A 48 -13.42 0.12 11.11
CA ALA A 48 -13.52 1.56 10.88
C ALA A 48 -13.54 1.97 9.40
N MET A 49 -13.14 1.09 8.48
CA MET A 49 -12.97 1.38 7.05
C MET A 49 -14.05 0.74 6.18
N LEU A 50 -14.42 -0.51 6.49
CA LEU A 50 -15.36 -1.33 5.75
C LEU A 50 -16.65 -1.61 6.54
N GLY A 51 -16.65 -1.33 7.85
CA GLY A 51 -17.80 -1.59 8.74
C GLY A 51 -17.67 -2.89 9.53
N THR A 52 -18.55 -3.05 10.51
CA THR A 52 -18.53 -4.14 11.50
C THR A 52 -18.74 -5.52 10.88
N ASP A 53 -19.57 -5.64 9.84
CA ASP A 53 -19.86 -6.91 9.19
C ASP A 53 -18.60 -7.46 8.46
N PRO A 54 -17.93 -6.69 7.57
CA PRO A 54 -16.60 -7.06 7.05
C PRO A 54 -15.57 -7.34 8.14
N GLY A 55 -15.52 -6.53 9.20
CA GLY A 55 -14.60 -6.75 10.32
C GLY A 55 -14.81 -8.10 11.03
N THR A 56 -16.07 -8.46 11.26
CA THR A 56 -16.44 -9.74 11.87
C THR A 56 -16.07 -10.92 10.97
N MET A 57 -16.30 -10.80 9.66
CA MET A 57 -15.92 -11.83 8.70
C MET A 57 -14.39 -12.03 8.64
N LEU A 58 -13.62 -10.95 8.63
CA LEU A 58 -12.15 -11.03 8.65
C LEU A 58 -11.62 -11.66 9.94
N ARG A 59 -12.16 -11.28 11.10
CA ARG A 59 -11.78 -11.88 12.39
C ARG A 59 -12.07 -13.37 12.42
N ALA A 60 -13.25 -13.80 11.96
CA ALA A 60 -13.60 -15.21 11.85
C ALA A 60 -12.63 -15.97 10.92
N GLU A 61 -12.28 -15.43 9.76
CA GLU A 61 -11.31 -16.06 8.85
C GLU A 61 -9.92 -16.21 9.50
N ARG A 62 -9.48 -15.20 10.26
CA ARG A 62 -8.19 -15.24 10.96
C ARG A 62 -8.11 -16.35 12.01
N GLU A 63 -9.23 -16.79 12.59
CA GLU A 63 -9.28 -17.93 13.51
C GLU A 63 -8.90 -19.25 12.81
N PHE A 64 -9.17 -19.38 11.51
CA PHE A 64 -8.75 -20.53 10.70
C PHE A 64 -7.31 -20.40 10.18
N GLY A 65 -6.78 -19.18 10.11
CA GLY A 65 -5.39 -18.90 9.79
C GLY A 65 -5.18 -17.45 9.37
N ALA A 66 -4.35 -16.72 10.12
CA ALA A 66 -4.16 -15.29 9.92
C ALA A 66 -3.54 -14.93 8.57
N SER A 67 -2.54 -15.69 8.12
CA SER A 67 -1.84 -15.36 6.88
C SER A 67 -2.74 -15.51 5.65
N GLY A 68 -2.86 -14.44 4.87
CA GLY A 68 -3.71 -14.36 3.69
C GLY A 68 -5.21 -14.33 3.99
N ALA A 69 -5.63 -14.19 5.25
CA ALA A 69 -7.05 -14.15 5.62
C ALA A 69 -7.81 -13.06 4.86
N PHE A 70 -7.24 -11.85 4.81
CA PHE A 70 -7.80 -10.74 4.05
C PHE A 70 -8.04 -11.10 2.58
N ALA A 71 -7.06 -11.74 1.94
CA ALA A 71 -7.09 -12.05 0.52
C ALA A 71 -8.13 -13.14 0.17
N ARG A 72 -8.47 -14.02 1.13
CA ARG A 72 -9.50 -15.05 0.96
C ARG A 72 -10.92 -14.48 1.10
N VAL A 73 -11.06 -13.42 1.89
CA VAL A 73 -12.36 -12.84 2.26
C VAL A 73 -12.77 -11.71 1.34
N PHE A 74 -11.83 -10.90 0.88
CA PHE A 74 -12.09 -9.65 0.21
C PHE A 74 -11.64 -9.61 -1.25
N ASP A 75 -12.16 -8.63 -1.98
CA ASP A 75 -11.83 -8.36 -3.37
C ASP A 75 -10.87 -7.15 -3.48
N PRO A 76 -10.32 -6.88 -4.68
CA PRO A 76 -9.40 -5.75 -4.89
C PRO A 76 -9.98 -4.36 -4.55
N ALA A 77 -11.30 -4.23 -4.47
CA ALA A 77 -11.94 -2.96 -4.12
C ALA A 77 -11.79 -2.64 -2.62
N GLU A 78 -12.01 -3.61 -1.73
CA GLU A 78 -11.79 -3.47 -0.30
C GLU A 78 -10.29 -3.30 0.03
N LEU A 79 -9.42 -3.97 -0.73
CA LEU A 79 -7.98 -3.71 -0.68
C LEU A 79 -7.68 -2.22 -0.90
N ALA A 80 -8.31 -1.60 -1.89
CA ALA A 80 -8.10 -0.19 -2.21
C ALA A 80 -8.46 0.74 -1.02
N VAL A 81 -9.53 0.41 -0.27
CA VAL A 81 -9.90 1.16 0.95
C VAL A 81 -8.78 1.13 1.99
N CYS A 82 -8.15 -0.03 2.15
CA CYS A 82 -7.11 -0.23 3.16
C CYS A 82 -5.77 0.45 2.80
N LEU A 83 -5.55 0.82 1.52
CA LEU A 83 -4.30 1.43 1.09
C LEU A 83 -4.01 2.79 1.75
N ARG A 84 -5.05 3.52 2.18
CA ARG A 84 -4.86 4.76 2.93
C ARG A 84 -4.22 4.49 4.28
N ALA A 85 -4.70 3.46 5.00
CA ALA A 85 -4.13 3.06 6.29
C ALA A 85 -2.73 2.47 6.13
N PHE A 86 -2.44 1.77 5.02
CA PHE A 86 -1.09 1.30 4.73
C PHE A 86 -0.05 2.43 4.55
N LEU A 87 -0.48 3.65 4.23
CA LEU A 87 0.39 4.81 4.13
C LEU A 87 0.60 5.54 5.48
N ALA A 88 -0.02 5.05 6.56
CA ALA A 88 0.11 5.64 7.87
C ALA A 88 1.55 5.51 8.42
N PRO A 89 1.99 6.41 9.32
CA PRO A 89 3.37 6.44 9.83
C PRO A 89 3.90 5.12 10.39
N GLU A 90 3.04 4.32 11.03
CA GLU A 90 3.37 3.02 11.62
C GLU A 90 3.72 1.94 10.58
N TRP A 91 3.26 2.08 9.34
CA TRP A 91 3.54 1.17 8.21
C TRP A 91 4.54 1.76 7.21
N ARG A 92 5.16 2.90 7.56
CA ARG A 92 6.17 3.55 6.72
C ARG A 92 7.41 2.67 6.63
N LEU A 93 7.86 2.42 5.40
CA LEU A 93 9.10 1.70 5.16
C LEU A 93 10.34 2.60 5.27
N GLU A 94 11.32 2.17 6.07
CA GLU A 94 12.65 2.77 6.15
C GLU A 94 13.68 1.95 5.37
N PRO A 95 14.73 2.58 4.79
CA PRO A 95 15.04 4.01 4.85
C PRO A 95 14.12 4.84 3.93
N ARG A 96 14.18 6.17 4.01
CA ARG A 96 13.43 7.13 3.16
C ARG A 96 13.27 6.74 1.67
N ALA A 97 14.28 6.11 1.05
CA ALA A 97 14.17 5.63 -0.33
C ALA A 97 13.08 4.57 -0.54
N LEU A 98 12.87 3.69 0.45
CA LEU A 98 11.75 2.74 0.46
C LEU A 98 10.42 3.43 0.74
N TRP A 99 10.34 4.40 1.66
CA TRP A 99 9.13 5.22 1.84
C TRP A 99 8.69 5.92 0.54
N VAL A 100 9.63 6.56 -0.17
CA VAL A 100 9.36 7.15 -1.49
C VAL A 100 8.80 6.11 -2.46
N THR A 101 9.38 4.91 -2.45
CA THR A 101 8.95 3.80 -3.30
C THR A 101 7.55 3.33 -2.94
N GLN A 102 7.24 3.16 -1.65
CA GLN A 102 5.93 2.79 -1.11
C GLN A 102 4.85 3.76 -1.60
N VAL A 103 5.03 5.06 -1.36
CA VAL A 103 4.06 6.11 -1.76
C VAL A 103 3.88 6.16 -3.28
N SER A 104 4.97 6.03 -4.05
CA SER A 104 4.91 5.98 -5.51
C SER A 104 4.17 4.74 -6.01
N LEU A 105 4.41 3.59 -5.40
CA LEU A 105 3.84 2.32 -5.82
C LEU A 105 2.35 2.25 -5.47
N VAL A 106 1.94 2.69 -4.29
CA VAL A 106 0.51 2.78 -3.91
C VAL A 106 -0.28 3.67 -4.86
N GLY A 107 0.22 4.87 -5.18
CA GLY A 107 -0.47 5.75 -6.14
C GLY A 107 -0.58 5.14 -7.54
N ARG A 108 0.45 4.43 -8.00
CA ARG A 108 0.40 3.68 -9.27
C ARG A 108 -0.56 2.50 -9.21
N PHE A 109 -0.64 1.82 -8.07
CA PHE A 109 -1.50 0.67 -7.88
C PHE A 109 -2.98 1.06 -7.96
N VAL A 110 -3.41 2.11 -7.24
CA VAL A 110 -4.79 2.63 -7.33
C VAL A 110 -5.13 3.02 -8.77
N THR A 111 -4.22 3.73 -9.45
CA THR A 111 -4.41 4.09 -10.86
C THR A 111 -4.55 2.85 -11.75
N TRP A 112 -3.74 1.82 -11.50
CA TRP A 112 -3.76 0.57 -12.26
C TRP A 112 -5.06 -0.20 -12.04
N LEU A 113 -5.52 -0.32 -10.79
CA LEU A 113 -6.79 -0.97 -10.44
C LEU A 113 -7.97 -0.33 -11.18
N ARG A 114 -8.04 1.01 -11.20
CA ARG A 114 -9.05 1.76 -11.93
C ARG A 114 -9.01 1.49 -13.44
N ARG A 115 -7.82 1.54 -14.04
CA ARG A 115 -7.63 1.38 -15.48
C ARG A 115 -7.96 -0.04 -15.98
N HIS A 116 -7.77 -1.04 -15.13
CA HIS A 116 -8.05 -2.44 -15.48
C HIS A 116 -9.44 -2.90 -15.03
N GLY A 117 -10.28 -2.01 -14.50
CA GLY A 117 -11.65 -2.32 -14.14
C GLY A 117 -11.81 -3.13 -12.85
N TRP A 118 -10.78 -3.21 -12.02
CA TRP A 118 -10.84 -3.90 -10.71
C TRP A 118 -11.65 -3.14 -9.66
N ILE A 119 -11.94 -1.86 -9.92
CA ILE A 119 -12.72 -0.99 -9.04
C ILE A 119 -13.82 -0.32 -9.86
N ASP A 120 -15.08 -0.53 -9.46
CA ASP A 120 -16.20 0.26 -10.00
C ASP A 120 -16.19 1.65 -9.36
N MET A 121 -15.77 2.65 -10.13
CA MET A 121 -15.71 4.04 -9.69
C MET A 121 -17.08 4.64 -9.35
N ARG A 122 -18.20 4.01 -9.74
CA ARG A 122 -19.54 4.46 -9.31
C ARG A 122 -19.82 4.11 -7.85
N VAL A 123 -19.15 3.09 -7.32
CA VAL A 123 -19.32 2.57 -5.96
C VAL A 123 -18.18 3.04 -5.05
N TRP A 124 -16.95 3.01 -5.55
CA TRP A 124 -15.74 3.16 -4.72
C TRP A 124 -14.97 4.47 -4.95
N ALA A 125 -15.59 5.49 -5.55
CA ALA A 125 -14.92 6.78 -5.85
C ALA A 125 -14.28 7.41 -4.60
N CYS A 126 -15.01 7.47 -3.50
CA CYS A 126 -14.54 8.13 -2.27
C CYS A 126 -13.29 7.45 -1.72
N ALA A 127 -13.27 6.11 -1.67
CA ALA A 127 -12.11 5.35 -1.21
C ALA A 127 -10.88 5.63 -2.09
N VAL A 128 -11.06 5.66 -3.40
CA VAL A 128 -9.99 5.98 -4.35
C VAL A 128 -9.45 7.39 -4.12
N TRP A 129 -10.32 8.40 -3.98
CA TRP A 129 -9.92 9.78 -3.75
C TRP A 129 -9.21 9.96 -2.41
N ASP A 130 -9.64 9.25 -1.38
CA ASP A 130 -8.99 9.25 -0.07
C ASP A 130 -7.55 8.76 -0.13
N VAL A 131 -7.29 7.68 -0.88
CA VAL A 131 -5.92 7.18 -1.08
C VAL A 131 -5.10 8.15 -1.94
N GLU A 132 -5.68 8.71 -2.99
CA GLU A 132 -5.00 9.70 -3.84
C GLU A 132 -4.61 10.95 -3.03
N ALA A 133 -5.50 11.44 -2.17
CA ALA A 133 -5.22 12.54 -1.26
C ALA A 133 -4.11 12.21 -0.26
N GLU A 134 -4.11 10.99 0.30
CA GLU A 134 -3.05 10.54 1.20
C GLU A 134 -1.69 10.42 0.48
N VAL A 135 -1.66 9.92 -0.75
CA VAL A 135 -0.44 9.90 -1.57
C VAL A 135 0.12 11.30 -1.78
N VAL A 136 -0.73 12.32 -1.99
CA VAL A 136 -0.29 13.71 -2.09
C VAL A 136 0.29 14.20 -0.77
N ARG A 137 -0.40 13.99 0.35
CA ARG A 137 0.08 14.37 1.69
C ARG A 137 1.45 13.75 2.01
N GLN A 138 1.61 12.44 1.76
CA GLN A 138 2.88 11.75 2.00
C GLN A 138 4.02 12.29 1.14
N ARG A 139 3.75 12.66 -0.12
CA ARG A 139 4.76 13.30 -0.98
C ARG A 139 5.21 14.65 -0.45
N GLU A 140 4.31 15.43 0.13
CA GLU A 140 4.64 16.70 0.78
C GLU A 140 5.52 16.49 2.02
N LEU A 141 5.17 15.51 2.86
CA LEU A 141 5.99 15.13 4.01
C LEU A 141 7.40 14.69 3.61
N ILE A 142 7.52 13.83 2.58
CA ILE A 142 8.82 13.39 2.04
C ILE A 142 9.68 14.57 1.58
N ARG A 143 9.07 15.59 0.97
CA ARG A 143 9.76 16.81 0.53
C ARG A 143 10.19 17.67 1.72
N ALA A 144 9.33 17.84 2.71
CA ALA A 144 9.63 18.59 3.92
C ALA A 144 10.82 17.98 4.69
N VAL A 145 10.84 16.65 4.85
CA VAL A 145 11.96 15.92 5.49
C VAL A 145 13.26 16.09 4.70
N ALA A 146 13.20 16.06 3.36
CA ALA A 146 14.37 16.30 2.51
C ALA A 146 14.99 17.69 2.75
N ALA A 147 14.13 18.71 2.84
CA ALA A 147 14.54 20.09 3.06
C ALA A 147 15.16 20.30 4.46
N GLN A 148 14.70 19.54 5.47
CA GLN A 148 15.28 19.57 6.82
C GLN A 148 16.65 18.89 6.87
N GLY A 149 16.79 17.70 6.27
CA GLY A 149 18.07 16.98 6.22
C GLY A 149 19.18 17.73 5.47
N GLY A 150 18.83 18.55 4.48
CA GLY A 150 19.79 19.41 3.76
C GLY A 150 20.25 20.65 4.57
N ARG A 151 19.44 21.14 5.52
CA ARG A 151 19.80 22.31 6.34
C ARG A 151 20.74 21.97 7.50
N SER A 152 20.69 20.74 8.02
CA SER A 152 21.60 20.30 9.09
C SER A 152 23.04 20.04 8.60
N ALA A 153 23.25 19.87 7.29
CA ALA A 153 24.57 19.60 6.72
C ALA A 153 25.43 20.86 6.44
N THR A 154 24.86 22.06 6.52
CA THR A 154 25.52 23.33 6.16
C THR A 154 25.93 24.19 7.35
N GLY A 155 25.74 23.72 8.58
CA GLY A 155 26.00 24.47 9.81
C GLY A 155 27.25 24.01 10.57
N ALA A 156 28.44 24.24 10.01
CA ALA A 156 29.67 24.27 10.80
C ALA A 156 30.75 25.14 10.13
N PRO A 157 30.92 26.40 10.52
CA PRO A 157 32.24 27.02 10.56
C PRO A 157 32.86 26.68 11.92
N GLY A 158 33.96 25.95 11.92
CA GLY A 158 34.90 25.96 13.04
C GLY A 158 36.26 26.45 12.56
N PRO A 159 37.21 26.74 13.46
CA PRO A 159 37.10 27.16 14.86
C PRO A 159 37.03 28.69 15.02
#